data_AF-A0A1W2FR17-F1
#
_entry.id   AF-A0A1W2FR17-F1
#
_cell.length_a   1.000
_cell.length_b   1.000
_cell.length_c   1.000
_cell.angle_alpha   90.00
_cell.angle_beta   90.00
_cell.angle_gamma   90.00
#
_symmetry.space_group_name_H-M   'P 1'
#
loop_
_entity.id
_entity.type
_entity.pdbx_description
1 polymer ?
#
loop_
_entity_poly.entity_id
_entity_poly.type
_entity_poly.pdbx_seq_one_letter_code
_entity_poly.pdbx_strand_id
1 'polypeptide(L)'
;MDTIEAKRIEATNYERYQMATGYGWQFWADVPALLDRWQVLPFNQRGDKRLAFGVVQGNYQGLPFTVFDFHRRPVVTSVHTRWTNKKVNELDTITIDSVWVITLPVAMPFFQIVGDTEPTFDTEPYPEPPTPDRKFNRWYKMIDTDPNVAMRILTPPLCAAMRQLKLHNWSLVGNELLYVEHPIFGRTKPDEIVETLGKLAQLVPLLPMHQPAPPPPPPMPQYPQQQYPPQQHYPPQQYQQQQPYGYPPQRGY
;
A
#
# COMPACT_ATOMS: atom_id res chain seq x y z
N MET A 1 20.83 -18.66 0.59
CA MET A 1 20.68 -17.65 -0.48
C MET A 1 21.22 -18.28 -1.73
N ASP A 2 20.45 -18.28 -2.81
CA ASP A 2 20.98 -18.78 -4.07
C ASP A 2 22.14 -17.88 -4.51
N THR A 3 23.17 -18.46 -5.10
CA THR A 3 24.43 -17.74 -5.42
C THR A 3 24.20 -16.59 -6.40
N ILE A 4 23.11 -16.61 -7.17
CA ILE A 4 22.68 -15.54 -8.07
C ILE A 4 22.11 -14.34 -7.30
N GLU A 5 21.27 -14.59 -6.29
CA GLU A 5 20.69 -13.54 -5.44
C GLU A 5 21.76 -12.80 -4.65
N ALA A 6 22.68 -13.55 -4.04
CA ALA A 6 23.78 -12.98 -3.28
C ALA A 6 24.65 -12.06 -4.15
N LYS A 7 24.99 -12.49 -5.37
CA LYS A 7 25.73 -11.68 -6.35
C LYS A 7 24.95 -10.41 -6.75
N ARG A 8 23.62 -10.52 -6.92
CA ARG A 8 22.77 -9.37 -7.24
C ARG A 8 22.73 -8.35 -6.10
N ILE A 9 22.61 -8.82 -4.86
CA ILE A 9 22.63 -7.96 -3.66
C ILE A 9 23.99 -7.28 -3.54
N GLU A 10 25.08 -8.02 -3.70
CA GLU A 10 26.45 -7.49 -3.67
C GLU A 10 26.67 -6.41 -4.74
N ALA A 11 26.26 -6.67 -5.98
CA ALA A 11 26.35 -5.69 -7.07
C ALA A 11 25.52 -4.43 -6.79
N THR A 12 24.30 -4.59 -6.27
CA THR A 12 23.43 -3.47 -5.90
C THR A 12 24.04 -2.64 -4.78
N ASN A 13 24.58 -3.30 -3.76
CA ASN A 13 25.25 -2.66 -2.63
C ASN A 13 26.49 -1.88 -3.08
N TYR A 14 27.32 -2.48 -3.95
CA TYR A 14 28.49 -1.80 -4.51
C TYR A 14 28.10 -0.53 -5.27
N GLU A 15 27.14 -0.62 -6.19
CA GLU A 15 26.72 0.54 -6.99
C GLU A 15 26.08 1.65 -6.13
N ARG A 16 25.26 1.28 -5.15
CA ARG A 16 24.62 2.24 -4.24
C ARG A 16 25.62 2.89 -3.29
N TYR A 17 26.64 2.15 -2.85
CA TYR A 17 27.75 2.72 -2.08
C TYR A 17 28.52 3.78 -2.89
N GLN A 18 28.83 3.49 -4.17
CA GLN A 18 29.51 4.44 -5.05
C GLN A 18 28.65 5.69 -5.29
N MET A 19 27.36 5.51 -5.58
CA MET A 19 26.40 6.60 -5.73
C MET A 19 26.31 7.45 -4.45
N ALA A 20 26.09 6.82 -3.29
CA ALA A 20 25.97 7.52 -2.02
C ALA A 20 27.24 8.34 -1.70
N THR A 21 28.42 7.76 -1.93
CA THR A 21 29.70 8.47 -1.78
C THR A 21 29.77 9.70 -2.70
N GLY A 22 29.36 9.58 -3.96
CA GLY A 22 29.36 10.68 -4.93
C GLY A 22 28.44 11.85 -4.56
N TYR A 23 27.30 11.56 -3.90
CA TYR A 23 26.34 12.58 -3.46
C TYR A 23 26.53 13.02 -2.00
N GLY A 24 27.48 12.45 -1.26
CA GLY A 24 27.64 12.69 0.19
C GLY A 24 26.49 12.13 1.03
N TRP A 25 25.79 11.12 0.54
CA TRP A 25 24.74 10.40 1.24
C TRP A 25 25.28 9.23 2.05
N GLN A 26 24.48 8.74 2.99
CA GLN A 26 24.83 7.63 3.85
C GLN A 26 24.39 6.31 3.20
N PHE A 27 25.17 5.25 3.41
CA PHE A 27 24.92 3.92 2.86
C PHE A 27 25.02 2.83 3.93
N TRP A 28 24.12 1.86 3.87
CA TRP A 28 24.18 0.60 4.61
C TRP A 28 23.87 -0.57 3.68
N ALA A 29 24.61 -1.66 3.84
CA ALA A 29 24.39 -2.87 3.05
C ALA A 29 22.99 -3.46 3.28
N ASP A 30 22.52 -3.44 4.53
CA ASP A 30 21.20 -3.91 4.95
C ASP A 30 20.72 -3.23 6.25
N VAL A 31 19.40 -3.05 6.37
CA VAL A 31 18.76 -2.52 7.59
C VAL A 31 17.40 -3.22 7.80
N PRO A 32 17.37 -4.41 8.44
CA PRO A 32 16.15 -5.18 8.60
C PRO A 32 15.01 -4.45 9.32
N ALA A 33 15.34 -3.57 10.27
CA ALA A 33 14.38 -2.80 11.06
C ALA A 33 13.47 -1.88 10.23
N LEU A 34 13.84 -1.55 8.99
CA LEU A 34 12.97 -0.79 8.08
C LEU A 34 11.67 -1.54 7.77
N LEU A 35 11.71 -2.88 7.74
CA LEU A 35 10.59 -3.70 7.28
C LEU A 35 9.42 -3.81 8.26
N ASP A 36 9.66 -3.44 9.52
CA ASP A 36 8.66 -3.47 10.61
C ASP A 36 8.04 -2.09 10.86
N ARG A 37 8.57 -1.04 10.21
CA ARG A 37 8.19 0.34 10.44
C ARG A 37 6.82 0.69 9.84
N TRP A 38 6.44 0.04 8.75
CA TRP A 38 5.24 0.37 8.00
C TRP A 38 4.32 -0.83 7.84
N GLN A 39 3.02 -0.59 8.02
CA GLN A 39 1.95 -1.58 7.88
C GLN A 39 1.18 -1.39 6.56
N VAL A 40 1.91 -1.13 5.47
CA VAL A 40 1.37 -0.91 4.11
C VAL A 40 1.98 -1.90 3.12
N LEU A 41 1.36 -2.09 1.95
CA LEU A 41 1.98 -2.86 0.88
C LEU A 41 3.34 -2.26 0.46
N PRO A 42 4.34 -3.09 0.13
CA PRO A 42 4.33 -4.56 0.17
C PRO A 42 4.69 -5.16 1.55
N PHE A 43 4.95 -4.34 2.58
CA PHE A 43 5.47 -4.80 3.88
C PHE A 43 4.49 -5.66 4.69
N ASN A 44 3.18 -5.43 4.54
CA ASN A 44 2.14 -6.22 5.20
C ASN A 44 1.74 -7.48 4.39
N GLN A 45 2.32 -7.70 3.21
CA GLN A 45 2.04 -8.89 2.42
C GLN A 45 2.70 -10.12 3.02
N ARG A 46 2.06 -11.28 2.81
CA ARG A 46 2.62 -12.57 3.18
C ARG A 46 3.94 -12.81 2.44
N GLY A 47 4.83 -13.52 3.12
CA GLY A 47 6.10 -13.96 2.57
C GLY A 47 7.14 -14.17 3.66
N ASP A 48 8.24 -14.84 3.29
CA ASP A 48 9.41 -15.01 4.14
C ASP A 48 10.68 -14.50 3.42
N LYS A 49 11.86 -14.78 4.01
CA LYS A 49 13.17 -14.28 3.53
C LYS A 49 13.16 -12.76 3.29
N ARG A 50 12.47 -12.01 4.15
CA ARG A 50 12.32 -10.55 4.07
C ARG A 50 13.65 -9.87 4.38
N LEU A 51 14.14 -9.01 3.47
CA LEU A 51 15.39 -8.28 3.63
C LEU A 51 15.28 -6.89 2.99
N ALA A 52 15.72 -5.86 3.71
CA ALA A 52 15.96 -4.53 3.17
C ALA A 52 17.47 -4.36 2.96
N PHE A 53 17.89 -4.18 1.71
CA PHE A 53 19.30 -4.05 1.35
C PHE A 53 19.56 -2.86 0.42
N GLY A 54 20.83 -2.50 0.27
CA GLY A 54 21.25 -1.37 -0.55
C GLY A 54 20.64 -0.06 -0.04
N VAL A 55 20.65 0.15 1.28
CA VAL A 55 19.98 1.28 1.90
C VAL A 55 20.81 2.54 1.68
N VAL A 56 20.22 3.57 1.09
CA VAL A 56 20.81 4.90 0.93
C VAL A 56 19.93 5.92 1.63
N GLN A 57 20.51 6.76 2.48
CA GLN A 57 19.80 7.86 3.13
C GLN A 57 20.50 9.18 2.85
N GLY A 58 19.71 10.23 2.63
CA GLY A 58 20.27 11.53 2.31
C GLY A 58 19.22 12.62 2.28
N ASN A 59 19.59 13.72 1.65
CA ASN A 59 18.70 14.83 1.37
C ASN A 59 18.75 15.13 -0.13
N TYR A 60 17.58 15.24 -0.76
CA TYR A 60 17.43 15.58 -2.18
C TYR A 60 16.50 16.78 -2.29
N GLN A 61 17.00 17.92 -2.78
CA GLN A 61 16.26 19.18 -2.91
C GLN A 61 15.54 19.62 -1.63
N GLY A 62 16.17 19.43 -0.46
CA GLY A 62 15.60 19.77 0.84
C GLY A 62 14.75 18.67 1.46
N LEU A 63 14.44 17.60 0.74
CA LEU A 63 13.63 16.48 1.23
C LEU A 63 14.53 15.36 1.79
N PRO A 64 14.44 15.05 3.09
CA PRO A 64 15.10 13.87 3.63
C PRO A 64 14.48 12.61 3.03
N PHE A 65 15.32 11.67 2.60
CA PHE A 65 14.86 10.43 1.99
C PHE A 65 15.63 9.21 2.47
N THR A 66 14.99 8.04 2.31
CA THR A 66 15.62 6.72 2.40
C THR A 66 15.19 5.92 1.17
N VAL A 67 16.12 5.25 0.49
CA VAL A 67 15.84 4.31 -0.60
C VAL A 67 16.50 2.97 -0.31
N PHE A 68 15.79 1.87 -0.57
CA PHE A 68 16.30 0.52 -0.35
C PHE A 68 15.56 -0.47 -1.28
N ASP A 69 16.13 -1.64 -1.46
CA ASP A 69 15.45 -2.75 -2.12
C ASP A 69 14.87 -3.70 -1.07
N PHE A 70 13.61 -4.05 -1.25
CA PHE A 70 12.87 -5.00 -0.42
C PHE A 70 12.81 -6.35 -1.12
N HIS A 71 13.64 -7.28 -0.67
CA HIS A 71 13.61 -8.68 -1.08
C HIS A 71 12.61 -9.47 -0.24
N ARG A 72 11.73 -10.21 -0.90
CA ARG A 72 10.81 -11.17 -0.25
C ARG A 72 10.54 -12.38 -1.14
N ARG A 73 10.12 -13.46 -0.49
CA ARG A 73 9.55 -14.64 -1.15
C ARG A 73 8.06 -14.71 -0.83
N PRO A 74 7.14 -14.43 -1.77
CA PRO A 74 5.70 -14.31 -1.48
C PRO A 74 5.05 -15.63 -1.07
N VAL A 75 5.34 -16.72 -1.80
CA VAL A 75 4.74 -18.05 -1.58
C VAL A 75 5.78 -19.13 -1.87
N VAL A 76 5.83 -20.17 -1.02
CA VAL A 76 6.47 -21.45 -1.37
C VAL A 76 5.38 -22.37 -1.94
N THR A 77 5.19 -22.38 -3.26
CA THR A 77 4.26 -23.34 -3.86
C THR A 77 4.90 -24.72 -3.85
N SER A 78 4.43 -25.59 -2.95
CA SER A 78 4.73 -27.01 -2.98
C SER A 78 3.81 -27.68 -4.00
N VAL A 79 4.35 -28.09 -5.15
CA VAL A 79 3.61 -28.85 -6.13
C VAL A 79 3.72 -30.32 -5.74
N HIS A 80 2.58 -30.93 -5.41
CA HIS A 80 2.51 -32.37 -5.21
C HIS A 80 2.39 -33.04 -6.58
N THR A 81 3.49 -33.58 -7.10
CA THR A 81 3.42 -34.33 -8.36
C THR A 81 2.75 -35.68 -8.09
N ARG A 82 1.50 -35.83 -8.53
CA ARG A 82 0.68 -37.06 -8.36
C ARG A 82 1.40 -38.33 -8.85
N TRP A 83 2.32 -38.21 -9.81
CA TRP A 83 3.01 -39.34 -10.42
C TRP A 83 4.23 -39.85 -9.62
N THR A 84 4.89 -39.00 -8.84
CA THR A 84 6.08 -39.38 -8.05
C THR A 84 5.81 -39.44 -6.54
N ASN A 85 4.63 -38.97 -6.11
CA ASN A 85 4.25 -38.78 -4.71
C ASN A 85 5.27 -37.94 -3.90
N LYS A 86 6.08 -37.15 -4.62
CA LYS A 86 7.12 -36.29 -4.07
C LYS A 86 6.59 -34.86 -4.05
N LYS A 87 6.61 -34.24 -2.87
CA LYS A 87 6.42 -32.79 -2.78
C LYS A 87 7.68 -32.13 -3.33
N VAL A 88 7.56 -31.50 -4.50
CA VAL A 88 8.63 -30.69 -5.07
C VAL A 88 8.19 -29.24 -4.88
N ASN A 89 8.99 -28.46 -4.14
CA ASN A 89 8.82 -27.02 -4.08
C ASN A 89 9.31 -26.48 -5.42
N GLU A 90 8.40 -26.19 -6.34
CA GLU A 90 8.75 -26.06 -7.76
C GLU A 90 9.10 -24.62 -8.17
N LEU A 91 8.67 -23.60 -7.40
CA LEU A 91 8.96 -22.20 -7.72
C LEU A 91 9.26 -21.41 -6.45
N ASP A 92 10.54 -21.14 -6.20
CA ASP A 92 10.98 -20.08 -5.28
C ASP A 92 10.90 -18.76 -6.08
N THR A 93 9.71 -18.13 -6.08
CA THR A 93 9.55 -16.82 -6.72
C THR A 93 10.03 -15.76 -5.76
N ILE A 94 11.17 -15.15 -6.07
CA ILE A 94 11.67 -13.97 -5.35
C ILE A 94 11.13 -12.71 -6.00
N THR A 95 10.58 -11.83 -5.18
CA THR A 95 10.21 -10.47 -5.55
C THR A 95 11.20 -9.52 -4.90
N ILE A 96 11.71 -8.58 -5.70
CA ILE A 96 12.51 -7.46 -5.19
C ILE A 96 11.84 -6.19 -5.69
N ASP A 97 11.36 -5.38 -4.76
CA ASP A 97 10.76 -4.08 -5.04
C ASP A 97 11.68 -2.98 -4.53
N SER A 98 11.84 -1.90 -5.29
CA SER A 98 12.58 -0.73 -4.83
C SER A 98 11.63 0.21 -4.11
N VAL A 99 12.05 0.70 -2.95
CA VAL A 99 11.24 1.52 -2.06
C VAL A 99 11.93 2.84 -1.84
N TRP A 100 11.21 3.94 -2.05
CA TRP A 100 11.62 5.29 -1.70
C TRP A 100 10.71 5.78 -0.58
N VAL A 101 11.32 6.34 0.45
CA VAL A 101 10.64 6.94 1.60
C VAL A 101 11.06 8.39 1.66
N ILE A 102 10.12 9.31 1.52
CA ILE A 102 10.32 10.75 1.66
C ILE A 102 9.73 11.20 2.99
N THR A 103 10.54 11.88 3.81
CA THR A 103 10.05 12.54 5.02
C THR A 103 9.36 13.85 4.64
N LEU A 104 8.07 13.93 4.94
CA LEU A 104 7.22 15.09 4.73
C LEU A 104 7.35 16.06 5.92
N PRO A 105 7.16 17.38 5.69
CA PRO A 105 7.24 18.38 6.75
C PRO A 105 6.07 18.30 7.75
N VAL A 106 4.97 17.67 7.38
CA VAL A 106 3.74 17.56 8.18
C VAL A 106 3.18 16.13 8.06
N ALA A 107 2.55 15.66 9.14
CA ALA A 107 1.82 14.40 9.15
C ALA A 107 0.64 14.43 8.17
N MET A 108 0.52 13.40 7.35
CA MET A 108 -0.58 13.17 6.43
C MET A 108 -1.47 12.05 6.94
N PRO A 109 -2.79 12.09 6.64
CA PRO A 109 -3.67 10.97 6.95
C PRO A 109 -3.25 9.73 6.16
N PHE A 110 -3.59 8.56 6.69
CA PHE A 110 -3.31 7.29 6.01
C PHE A 110 -3.98 7.26 4.64
N PHE A 111 -3.20 6.88 3.64
CA PHE A 111 -3.67 6.73 2.26
C PHE A 111 -2.77 5.73 1.55
N GLN A 112 -3.34 4.82 0.77
CA GLN A 112 -2.58 3.90 -0.04
C GLN A 112 -3.28 3.68 -1.38
N ILE A 113 -2.49 3.80 -2.45
CA ILE A 113 -2.92 3.56 -3.82
C ILE A 113 -1.93 2.65 -4.53
N VAL A 114 -2.46 1.75 -5.35
CA VAL A 114 -1.68 0.88 -6.23
C VAL A 114 -2.27 0.93 -7.64
N GLY A 115 -1.42 0.74 -8.65
CA GLY A 115 -1.87 0.56 -10.03
C GLY A 115 -2.57 -0.79 -10.18
N ASP A 116 -3.73 -0.82 -10.84
CA ASP A 116 -4.50 -2.06 -11.08
C ASP A 116 -3.77 -3.03 -12.02
N THR A 117 -2.83 -2.51 -12.82
CA THR A 117 -2.02 -3.32 -13.74
C THR A 117 -0.80 -3.97 -13.08
N GLU A 118 -0.56 -3.74 -11.79
CA GLU A 118 0.62 -4.26 -11.10
C GLU A 118 0.33 -5.63 -10.47
N PRO A 119 0.82 -6.74 -11.06
CA PRO A 119 0.57 -8.08 -10.54
C PRO A 119 1.34 -8.36 -9.24
N THR A 120 2.28 -7.48 -8.89
CA THR A 120 3.16 -7.64 -7.72
C THR A 120 2.41 -7.51 -6.39
N PHE A 121 1.27 -6.81 -6.40
CA PHE A 121 0.48 -6.58 -5.20
C PHE A 121 -0.73 -7.52 -5.12
N ASP A 122 -0.70 -8.45 -4.17
CA ASP A 122 -1.88 -9.16 -3.69
C ASP A 122 -2.81 -8.16 -2.97
N THR A 123 -3.85 -7.72 -3.68
CA THR A 123 -4.80 -6.69 -3.25
C THR A 123 -6.16 -7.26 -2.83
N GLU A 124 -6.46 -8.52 -3.20
CA GLU A 124 -7.71 -9.21 -2.89
C GLU A 124 -8.12 -9.19 -1.41
N PRO A 125 -7.21 -9.32 -0.42
CA PRO A 125 -7.62 -9.36 0.98
C PRO A 125 -7.97 -7.99 1.58
N TYR A 126 -7.80 -6.89 0.85
CA TYR A 126 -7.98 -5.55 1.38
C TYR A 126 -9.30 -4.91 0.94
N PRO A 127 -9.94 -4.07 1.79
CA PRO A 127 -11.06 -3.26 1.35
C PRO A 127 -10.66 -2.32 0.21
N GLU A 128 -11.45 -2.34 -0.88
CA GLU A 128 -11.28 -1.48 -2.05
C GLU A 128 -12.44 -0.45 -2.12
N PRO A 129 -12.36 0.66 -1.38
CA PRO A 129 -13.36 1.71 -1.50
C PRO A 129 -13.29 2.30 -2.92
N PRO A 130 -14.41 2.35 -3.67
CA PRO A 130 -14.40 2.99 -4.99
C PRO A 130 -14.39 4.51 -4.85
N THR A 131 -13.70 5.20 -5.75
CA THR A 131 -13.90 6.65 -5.91
C THR A 131 -15.14 6.93 -6.79
N PRO A 132 -15.71 8.15 -6.76
CA PRO A 132 -16.72 8.56 -7.73
C PRO A 132 -16.24 8.56 -9.19
N ASP A 133 -14.92 8.56 -9.45
CA ASP A 133 -14.35 8.57 -10.80
C ASP A 133 -14.10 7.15 -11.32
N ARG A 134 -14.99 6.69 -12.21
CA ARG A 134 -14.87 5.37 -12.86
C ARG A 134 -13.61 5.21 -13.71
N LYS A 135 -13.11 6.29 -14.32
CA LYS A 135 -11.87 6.21 -15.12
C LYS A 135 -10.67 6.01 -14.20
N PHE A 136 -10.66 6.65 -13.04
CA PHE A 136 -9.64 6.43 -12.02
C PHE A 136 -9.65 4.98 -11.51
N ASN A 137 -10.82 4.47 -11.12
CA ASN A 137 -10.96 3.10 -10.59
C ASN A 137 -10.60 1.99 -11.60
N ARG A 138 -10.45 2.32 -12.89
CA ARG A 138 -9.97 1.39 -13.92
C ARG A 138 -8.45 1.19 -13.89
N TRP A 139 -7.71 2.19 -13.42
CA TRP A 139 -6.25 2.20 -13.43
C TRP A 139 -5.64 2.05 -12.04
N TYR A 140 -6.43 2.33 -11.00
CA TYR A 140 -5.96 2.41 -9.63
C TYR A 140 -6.93 1.74 -8.67
N LYS A 141 -6.35 1.13 -7.64
CA LYS A 141 -7.04 0.61 -6.48
C LYS A 141 -6.56 1.35 -5.24
N MET A 142 -7.52 1.68 -4.37
CA MET A 142 -7.22 2.23 -3.05
C MET A 142 -7.27 1.10 -2.04
N ILE A 143 -6.28 1.05 -1.16
CA ILE A 143 -6.12 -0.04 -0.19
C ILE A 143 -6.30 0.56 1.19
N ASP A 144 -7.26 0.03 1.96
CA ASP A 144 -7.51 0.40 3.36
C ASP A 144 -7.61 1.93 3.61
N THR A 145 -8.09 2.67 2.60
CA THR A 145 -8.09 4.14 2.60
C THR A 145 -9.51 4.67 2.78
N ASP A 146 -9.72 5.60 3.73
CA ASP A 146 -11.02 6.28 3.85
C ASP A 146 -11.36 7.04 2.55
N PRO A 147 -12.53 6.79 1.92
CA PRO A 147 -12.96 7.50 0.72
C PRO A 147 -12.90 9.03 0.83
N ASN A 148 -13.19 9.58 2.01
CA ASN A 148 -13.13 11.03 2.25
C ASN A 148 -11.69 11.55 2.27
N VAL A 149 -10.76 10.76 2.80
CA VAL A 149 -9.32 11.07 2.77
C VAL A 149 -8.81 11.00 1.34
N ALA A 150 -9.20 9.96 0.60
CA ALA A 150 -8.86 9.82 -0.81
C ALA A 150 -9.31 11.01 -1.64
N MET A 151 -10.56 11.48 -1.48
CA MET A 151 -11.07 12.64 -2.21
C MET A 151 -10.31 13.94 -1.90
N ARG A 152 -9.77 14.09 -0.68
CA ARG A 152 -8.96 15.27 -0.32
C ARG A 152 -7.56 15.20 -0.91
N ILE A 153 -6.97 14.01 -0.94
CA ILE A 153 -5.61 13.78 -1.45
C ILE A 153 -5.57 13.82 -2.97
N LEU A 154 -6.47 13.09 -3.63
CA LEU A 154 -6.53 12.91 -5.08
C LEU A 154 -7.12 14.13 -5.80
N THR A 155 -6.48 15.27 -5.62
CA THR A 155 -6.82 16.51 -6.31
C THR A 155 -6.50 16.39 -7.82
N PRO A 156 -7.18 17.14 -8.70
CA PRO A 156 -6.91 17.10 -10.13
C PRO A 156 -5.43 17.35 -10.51
N PRO A 157 -4.71 18.32 -9.90
CA PRO A 157 -3.28 18.51 -10.14
C PRO A 157 -2.44 17.29 -9.74
N LEU A 158 -2.71 16.69 -8.58
CA LEU A 158 -1.98 15.50 -8.12
C LEU A 158 -2.22 14.31 -9.07
N CYS A 159 -3.47 14.04 -9.43
CA CYS A 159 -3.82 12.97 -10.36
C CYS A 159 -3.23 13.17 -11.77
N ALA A 160 -3.08 14.42 -12.22
CA ALA A 160 -2.38 14.72 -13.47
C ALA A 160 -0.88 14.43 -13.36
N ALA A 161 -0.23 14.91 -12.30
CA ALA A 161 1.19 14.68 -12.04
C ALA A 161 1.51 13.18 -11.87
N MET A 162 0.71 12.43 -11.11
CA MET A 162 0.87 10.98 -10.94
C MET A 162 0.90 10.25 -12.28
N ARG A 163 -0.03 10.57 -13.19
CA ARG A 163 -0.10 9.95 -14.52
C ARG A 163 1.08 10.36 -15.41
N GLN A 164 1.47 11.64 -15.37
CA GLN A 164 2.58 12.16 -16.16
C GLN A 164 3.93 11.57 -15.71
N LEU A 165 4.14 11.48 -14.39
CA LEU A 165 5.36 11.01 -13.77
C LEU A 165 5.39 9.48 -13.60
N LYS A 166 4.27 8.79 -13.89
CA LYS A 166 4.07 7.35 -13.71
C LYS A 166 4.27 6.86 -12.26
N LEU A 167 3.86 7.67 -11.30
CA LEU A 167 3.96 7.34 -9.87
C LEU A 167 2.67 6.64 -9.41
N HIS A 168 2.58 5.33 -9.64
CA HIS A 168 1.33 4.58 -9.48
C HIS A 168 1.14 3.90 -8.11
N ASN A 169 2.24 3.51 -7.45
CA ASN A 169 2.18 2.73 -6.21
C ASN A 169 2.82 3.51 -5.06
N TRP A 170 1.99 4.12 -4.22
CA TRP A 170 2.49 4.89 -3.09
C TRP A 170 1.51 4.93 -1.93
N SER A 171 2.04 5.28 -0.75
CA SER A 171 1.31 5.36 0.50
C SER A 171 1.75 6.55 1.32
N LEU A 172 0.85 7.08 2.15
CA LEU A 172 1.14 8.07 3.18
C LEU A 172 0.93 7.43 4.55
N VAL A 173 1.96 7.52 5.39
CA VAL A 173 1.95 6.98 6.75
C VAL A 173 2.58 8.01 7.69
N GLY A 174 1.74 8.77 8.40
CA GLY A 174 2.23 9.85 9.25
C GLY A 174 3.02 10.87 8.43
N ASN A 175 4.29 11.10 8.77
CA ASN A 175 5.16 12.07 8.08
C ASN A 175 5.91 11.45 6.90
N GLU A 176 5.48 10.30 6.37
CA GLU A 176 6.24 9.59 5.34
C GLU A 176 5.40 9.31 4.10
N LEU A 177 5.95 9.67 2.94
CA LEU A 177 5.50 9.22 1.64
C LEU A 177 6.36 8.04 1.22
N LEU A 178 5.74 6.88 1.07
CA LEU A 178 6.37 5.67 0.55
C LEU A 178 5.98 5.50 -0.90
N TYR A 179 6.95 5.36 -1.80
CA TYR A 179 6.75 4.99 -3.20
C TYR A 179 7.46 3.67 -3.46
N VAL A 180 6.79 2.79 -4.20
CA VAL A 180 7.27 1.43 -4.46
C VAL A 180 7.24 1.18 -5.96
N GLU A 181 8.33 0.66 -6.50
CA GLU A 181 8.43 0.31 -7.91
C GLU A 181 8.97 -1.10 -8.05
N HIS A 182 8.34 -1.87 -8.95
CA HIS A 182 8.82 -3.18 -9.32
C HIS A 182 9.77 -3.05 -10.53
N PRO A 183 11.08 -3.28 -10.37
CA PRO A 183 12.04 -3.07 -11.45
C PRO A 183 11.88 -4.13 -12.55
N ILE A 184 11.56 -3.70 -13.76
CA ILE A 184 11.34 -4.57 -14.94
C ILE A 184 12.57 -5.43 -15.25
N PHE A 185 13.78 -4.86 -15.11
CA PHE A 185 15.04 -5.57 -15.40
C PHE A 185 15.70 -6.15 -14.14
N GLY A 186 14.90 -6.36 -13.08
CA GLY A 186 15.36 -7.02 -11.87
C GLY A 186 16.48 -6.25 -11.16
N ARG A 187 16.51 -4.93 -11.21
CA ARG A 187 17.18 -4.03 -10.23
C ARG A 187 16.94 -2.60 -10.66
N THR A 188 16.86 -1.70 -9.69
CA THR A 188 16.86 -0.26 -9.95
C THR A 188 18.30 0.25 -9.98
N LYS A 189 18.67 0.90 -11.08
CA LYS A 189 20.00 1.47 -11.28
C LYS A 189 20.16 2.79 -10.50
N PRO A 190 21.40 3.21 -10.19
CA PRO A 190 21.65 4.50 -9.53
C PRO A 190 20.97 5.71 -10.19
N ASP A 191 21.02 5.81 -11.52
CA ASP A 191 20.40 6.94 -12.24
C ASP A 191 18.88 6.94 -12.10
N GLU A 192 18.25 5.75 -12.08
CA GLU A 192 16.81 5.60 -11.88
C GLU A 192 16.39 6.00 -10.46
N ILE A 193 17.24 5.76 -9.45
CA ILE A 193 17.01 6.26 -8.08
C ILE A 193 16.91 7.79 -8.08
N VAL A 194 17.87 8.46 -8.71
CA VAL A 194 17.91 9.93 -8.75
C VAL A 194 16.75 10.49 -9.59
N GLU A 195 16.42 9.85 -10.71
CA GLU A 195 15.26 10.20 -11.53
C GLU A 195 13.96 10.10 -10.73
N THR A 196 13.75 9.00 -10.01
CA THR A 196 12.56 8.79 -9.17
C THR A 196 12.50 9.78 -8.01
N LEU A 197 13.63 10.11 -7.37
CA LEU A 197 13.68 11.20 -6.38
C LEU A 197 13.26 12.54 -7.00
N GLY A 198 13.68 12.84 -8.24
CA GLY A 198 13.25 14.02 -8.99
C GLY A 198 11.74 14.05 -9.27
N LYS A 199 11.13 12.90 -9.57
CA LYS A 199 9.67 12.78 -9.73
C LYS A 199 8.94 12.98 -8.40
N LEU A 200 9.43 12.37 -7.33
CA LEU A 200 8.85 12.52 -5.99
C LEU A 200 8.94 13.95 -5.48
N ALA A 201 10.06 14.65 -5.72
CA ALA A 201 10.23 16.06 -5.38
C ALA A 201 9.22 16.97 -6.12
N GLN A 202 8.79 16.60 -7.33
CA GLN A 202 7.72 17.31 -8.06
C GLN A 202 6.31 16.97 -7.53
N LEU A 203 6.10 15.75 -7.04
CA LEU A 203 4.82 15.30 -6.50
C LEU A 203 4.52 15.91 -5.13
N VAL A 204 5.53 15.97 -4.24
CA VAL A 204 5.38 16.36 -2.83
C VAL A 204 4.70 17.72 -2.65
N PRO A 205 5.05 18.80 -3.38
CA PRO A 205 4.38 20.10 -3.25
C PRO A 205 2.89 20.10 -3.63
N LEU A 206 2.42 19.07 -4.36
CA LEU A 206 1.02 18.92 -4.77
C LEU A 206 0.16 18.23 -3.70
N LEU A 207 0.77 17.69 -2.64
CA LEU A 207 0.06 17.10 -1.53
C LEU A 207 -0.66 18.19 -0.71
N PRO A 208 -1.88 17.94 -0.21
CA PRO A 208 -2.66 18.93 0.53
C PRO A 208 -2.19 19.10 1.99
N MET A 209 -0.90 19.38 2.20
CA MET A 209 -0.26 19.46 3.52
C MET A 209 -0.81 20.55 4.44
N HIS A 210 -1.52 21.54 3.88
CA HIS A 210 -1.99 22.73 4.59
C HIS A 210 -3.50 22.84 4.67
N GLN A 211 -4.26 21.75 4.45
CA GLN A 211 -5.70 21.86 4.65
C GLN A 211 -5.98 22.02 6.16
N PRO A 212 -6.54 23.17 6.60
CA PRO A 212 -7.00 23.29 7.97
C PRO A 212 -7.99 22.16 8.23
N ALA A 213 -7.95 21.59 9.44
CA ALA A 213 -8.98 20.64 9.85
C ALA A 213 -10.35 21.25 9.54
N PRO A 214 -11.30 20.46 8.98
CA PRO A 214 -12.64 20.99 8.73
C PRO A 214 -13.14 21.63 10.02
N PRO A 215 -13.74 22.84 9.95
CA PRO A 215 -14.24 23.49 11.15
C PRO A 215 -15.17 22.53 11.88
N PRO A 216 -15.13 22.48 13.22
CA PRO A 216 -16.03 21.62 13.98
C PRO A 216 -17.47 21.89 13.51
N PRO A 217 -18.30 20.84 13.38
CA PRO A 217 -19.69 21.04 12.99
C PRO A 217 -20.30 22.08 13.93
N PRO A 218 -21.09 23.04 13.41
CA PRO A 218 -21.75 24.03 14.25
C PRO A 218 -22.51 23.28 15.36
N PRO A 219 -22.49 23.76 16.62
CA PRO A 219 -23.23 23.13 17.69
C PRO A 219 -24.67 22.96 17.20
N MET A 220 -25.12 21.70 17.11
CA MET A 220 -26.49 21.43 16.68
C MET A 220 -27.40 22.25 17.59
N PRO A 221 -28.33 23.06 17.04
CA PRO A 221 -29.27 23.78 17.87
C PRO A 221 -29.90 22.77 18.83
N GLN A 222 -29.76 23.02 20.13
CA GLN A 222 -30.50 22.27 21.14
C GLN A 222 -31.97 22.54 20.84
N TYR A 223 -32.58 21.67 20.04
CA TYR A 223 -34.02 21.65 19.92
C TYR A 223 -34.55 21.42 21.34
N PRO A 224 -35.44 22.29 21.85
CA PRO A 224 -36.05 22.06 23.14
C PRO A 224 -36.61 20.65 23.14
N GLN A 225 -36.20 19.84 24.13
CA GLN A 225 -36.76 18.50 24.31
C GLN A 225 -38.28 18.67 24.38
N GLN A 226 -38.97 18.29 23.32
CA GLN A 226 -40.41 18.11 23.37
C GLN A 226 -40.62 17.02 24.41
N GLN A 227 -41.21 17.41 25.55
CA GLN A 227 -41.77 16.48 26.52
C GLN A 227 -42.77 15.61 25.75
N TYR A 228 -42.36 14.40 25.41
CA TYR A 228 -43.28 13.43 24.83
C TYR A 228 -44.38 13.15 25.85
N PRO A 229 -45.66 13.22 25.46
CA PRO A 229 -46.75 12.82 26.32
C PRO A 229 -46.59 11.34 26.70
N PRO A 230 -47.05 10.94 27.90
CA PRO A 230 -46.88 9.60 28.42
C PRO A 230 -47.44 8.57 27.43
N GLN A 231 -46.59 7.63 27.01
CA GLN A 231 -46.99 6.53 26.14
C GLN A 231 -48.07 5.70 26.83
N GLN A 232 -49.23 5.59 26.20
CA GLN A 232 -50.23 4.60 26.58
C GLN A 232 -49.65 3.20 26.33
N HIS A 233 -49.68 2.40 27.39
CA HIS A 233 -49.42 0.97 27.37
C HIS A 233 -50.39 0.28 26.41
N TYR A 234 -49.89 -0.18 25.27
CA TYR A 234 -50.64 -1.11 24.42
C TYR A 234 -50.42 -2.55 24.92
N PRO A 235 -51.48 -3.37 24.99
CA PRO A 235 -51.36 -4.77 25.40
C PRO A 235 -50.57 -5.59 24.37
N PRO A 236 -49.87 -6.65 24.82
CA PRO A 236 -49.04 -7.48 23.95
C PRO A 236 -49.89 -8.23 22.92
N GLN A 237 -49.61 -8.01 21.64
CA GLN A 237 -50.11 -8.85 20.55
C GLN A 237 -49.42 -10.21 20.59
N GLN A 238 -50.23 -11.27 20.75
CA GLN A 238 -49.82 -12.65 20.60
C GLN A 238 -49.50 -12.92 19.12
N TYR A 239 -48.23 -13.21 18.83
CA TYR A 239 -47.82 -13.70 17.51
C TYR A 239 -48.29 -15.15 17.32
N GLN A 240 -49.08 -15.39 16.27
CA GLN A 240 -49.43 -16.71 15.78
C GLN A 240 -48.17 -17.42 15.24
N GLN A 241 -47.88 -18.60 15.81
CA GLN A 241 -46.90 -19.54 15.30
C GLN A 241 -47.25 -19.97 13.87
N GLN A 242 -46.38 -19.64 12.91
CA GLN A 242 -46.43 -20.24 11.58
C GLN A 242 -45.79 -21.61 11.60
N GLN A 243 -46.53 -22.59 11.07
CA GLN A 243 -46.13 -23.99 10.94
C GLN A 243 -45.01 -24.18 9.91
N PRO A 244 -44.07 -25.12 10.13
CA PRO A 244 -43.02 -25.42 9.17
C PRO A 244 -43.55 -26.23 7.98
N TYR A 245 -43.27 -25.74 6.76
CA TYR A 245 -43.52 -26.46 5.51
C TYR A 245 -42.48 -27.56 5.30
N GLY A 246 -42.96 -28.79 5.08
CA GLY A 246 -42.16 -29.97 4.78
C GLY A 246 -41.57 -29.98 3.37
N TYR A 247 -40.34 -30.48 3.25
CA TYR A 247 -39.67 -30.75 1.98
C TYR A 247 -40.11 -32.11 1.39
N PRO A 248 -40.39 -32.20 0.08
CA PRO A 248 -40.60 -33.48 -0.59
C PRO A 248 -39.27 -34.19 -0.94
N PRO A 249 -39.24 -35.53 -0.97
CA PRO A 249 -38.05 -36.31 -1.27
C PRO A 249 -37.73 -36.32 -2.79
N GLN A 250 -36.49 -36.02 -3.14
CA GLN A 250 -35.96 -36.25 -4.50
C GLN A 250 -35.64 -37.74 -4.69
N ARG A 251 -36.29 -38.34 -5.69
CA ARG A 251 -35.93 -39.64 -6.26
C ARG A 251 -34.74 -39.48 -7.20
N GLY A 252 -33.81 -40.43 -7.10
CA GLY A 252 -32.62 -40.50 -7.94
C GLY A 252 -32.85 -41.07 -9.34
N TYR A 253 -31.81 -40.89 -10.14
CA TYR A 253 -31.35 -41.74 -11.24
C TYR A 253 -29.83 -41.67 -11.28
#